data_AF-A0A1G4YU47-F1
#
_entry.id   AF-A0A1G4YU47-F1
#
_cell.length_a   1.000
_cell.length_b   1.000
_cell.length_c   1.000
_cell.angle_alpha   90.00
_cell.angle_beta   90.00
_cell.angle_gamma   90.00
#
_symmetry.space_group_name_H-M   'P 1'
#
loop_
_entity.id
_entity.type
_entity.pdbx_description
1 polymer ?
#
loop_
_entity_poly.entity_id
_entity_poly.type
_entity_poly.pdbx_seq_one_letter_code
_entity_poly.pdbx_strand_id
1 'polypeptide(L)'
;MTLLPEVPGVLSGDQVAATVAAIAAEQAPDGMLPWWRGGQLDAWDAVEAAMALTVGGRVEEAAAALDWLGARQLPSGGFPSQWRDGAVTAPGVEANHAGYLAVGALHHALVTGTSGTRWWTPVSRALDLVCGMQLPTGGIGWALRPDGTPDDTALLTGSSSLLQALRCGLALAARVGEHRPHWTATAARLQDAVADRPAAFADRARFSMDWYYPVLGGALTGPAALARLAASWDAFVVPGLGVRCVADRPWVTGAETCELAMALAAAGQPDAATEQLAAMQHLRHDDGGYWTGYVFADDAVWPVERTTWTAAAVVLAADALAGATPGAALFTDPAFLAAEPR
;
A
#
# COMPACT_ATOMS: atom_id res chain seq x y z
N MET A 1 13.65 8.61 -21.14
CA MET A 1 13.75 9.12 -19.76
C MET A 1 12.34 9.32 -19.28
N THR A 2 11.89 8.53 -18.31
CA THR A 2 10.60 8.77 -17.66
C THR A 2 10.72 10.08 -16.89
N LEU A 3 9.78 11.00 -17.08
CA LEU A 3 9.72 12.20 -16.26
C LEU A 3 9.36 11.76 -14.84
N LEU A 4 10.17 12.15 -13.86
CA LEU A 4 9.83 11.89 -12.45
C LEU A 4 8.59 12.69 -12.06
N PRO A 5 7.76 12.19 -11.14
CA PRO A 5 6.64 12.95 -10.61
C PRO A 5 7.08 14.32 -10.10
N GLU A 6 6.29 15.34 -10.43
CA GLU A 6 6.45 16.69 -9.91
C GLU A 6 5.09 17.21 -9.46
N VAL A 7 5.03 17.73 -8.24
CA VAL A 7 3.86 18.42 -7.69
C VAL A 7 4.26 19.88 -7.47
N PRO A 8 3.92 20.80 -8.40
CA PRO A 8 4.41 22.17 -8.37
C PRO A 8 4.17 22.88 -7.03
N GLY A 9 5.22 23.49 -6.50
CA GLY A 9 5.17 24.19 -5.21
C GLY A 9 5.22 23.29 -3.98
N VAL A 10 5.22 21.96 -4.15
CA VAL A 10 5.22 20.99 -3.04
C VAL A 10 6.44 20.08 -3.08
N LEU A 11 6.66 19.37 -4.20
CA LEU A 11 7.73 18.39 -4.34
C LEU A 11 8.23 18.35 -5.79
N SER A 12 9.50 18.69 -6.01
CA SER A 12 10.12 18.68 -7.33
C SER A 12 10.56 17.27 -7.77
N GLY A 13 10.76 17.07 -9.08
CA GLY A 13 11.31 15.83 -9.60
C GLY A 13 12.69 15.48 -9.01
N ASP A 14 13.54 16.48 -8.74
CA ASP A 14 14.85 16.27 -8.10
C ASP A 14 14.70 15.82 -6.63
N GLN A 15 13.70 16.34 -5.91
CA GLN A 15 13.40 15.89 -4.55
C GLN A 15 12.87 14.46 -4.54
N VAL A 16 12.02 14.08 -5.51
CA VAL A 16 11.60 12.70 -5.72
C VAL A 16 12.80 11.81 -6.03
N ALA A 17 13.72 12.23 -6.90
CA ALA A 17 14.95 11.49 -7.20
C ALA A 17 15.80 11.23 -5.95
N ALA A 18 15.94 12.24 -5.08
CA ALA A 18 16.65 12.11 -3.82
C ALA A 18 15.96 11.12 -2.87
N THR A 19 14.62 11.14 -2.79
CA THR A 19 13.85 10.19 -1.98
C THR A 19 13.99 8.76 -2.48
N VAL A 20 13.91 8.55 -3.80
CA VAL A 20 14.17 7.24 -4.43
C VAL A 20 15.59 6.77 -4.12
N ALA A 21 16.59 7.65 -4.18
CA ALA A 21 17.97 7.31 -3.85
C ALA A 21 18.13 6.92 -2.37
N ALA A 22 17.42 7.60 -1.46
CA ALA A 22 17.39 7.25 -0.03
C ALA A 22 16.80 5.85 0.19
N ILE A 23 15.69 5.51 -0.49
CA ILE A 23 15.11 4.15 -0.43
C ILE A 23 16.12 3.11 -0.96
N ALA A 24 16.72 3.37 -2.13
CA ALA A 24 17.70 2.45 -2.73
C ALA A 24 18.93 2.22 -1.84
N ALA A 25 19.35 3.24 -1.09
CA ALA A 25 20.49 3.16 -0.18
C ALA A 25 20.28 2.18 0.99
N GLU A 26 19.02 1.88 1.34
CA GLU A 26 18.67 0.93 2.39
C GLU A 26 18.59 -0.52 1.89
N GLN A 27 18.51 -0.74 0.57
CA GLN A 27 18.47 -2.08 -0.01
C GLN A 27 19.78 -2.85 0.26
N ALA A 28 19.65 -4.14 0.57
CA ALA A 28 20.77 -5.05 0.67
C ALA A 28 21.17 -5.61 -0.71
N PRO A 29 22.42 -6.07 -0.88
CA PRO A 29 22.89 -6.63 -2.16
C PRO A 29 22.11 -7.84 -2.69
N ASP A 30 21.41 -8.57 -1.82
CA ASP A 30 20.59 -9.73 -2.21
C ASP A 30 19.15 -9.36 -2.62
N GLY A 31 18.81 -8.07 -2.56
CA GLY A 31 17.48 -7.55 -2.88
C GLY A 31 16.60 -7.24 -1.67
N MET A 32 16.99 -7.65 -0.45
CA MET A 32 16.23 -7.35 0.77
C MET A 32 16.03 -5.84 0.93
N LEU A 33 14.78 -5.39 1.08
CA LEU A 33 14.44 -3.96 1.22
C LEU A 33 13.69 -3.72 2.54
N PRO A 34 14.43 -3.53 3.65
CA PRO A 34 13.85 -3.31 4.97
C PRO A 34 13.40 -1.87 5.17
N TRP A 35 12.82 -1.57 6.34
CA TRP A 35 12.49 -0.21 6.78
C TRP A 35 13.71 0.72 6.77
N TRP A 36 14.86 0.18 7.18
CA TRP A 36 16.21 0.74 7.05
C TRP A 36 17.19 -0.42 7.22
N ARG A 37 18.46 -0.27 6.85
CA ARG A 37 19.46 -1.33 6.99
C ARG A 37 19.64 -1.74 8.47
N GLY A 38 19.45 -3.02 8.77
CA GLY A 38 19.42 -3.56 10.15
C GLY A 38 18.04 -3.45 10.83
N GLY A 39 17.09 -2.76 10.19
CA GLY A 39 15.70 -2.64 10.59
C GLY A 39 14.89 -3.90 10.30
N GLN A 40 13.60 -3.83 10.63
CA GLN A 40 12.66 -4.89 10.28
C GLN A 40 12.22 -4.79 8.82
N LEU A 41 11.66 -5.89 8.32
CA LEU A 41 11.02 -5.98 7.02
C LEU A 41 9.74 -6.79 7.18
N ASP A 42 8.65 -6.30 6.59
CA ASP A 42 7.46 -7.07 6.24
C ASP A 42 7.21 -6.95 4.73
N ALA A 43 6.34 -7.82 4.19
CA ALA A 43 6.13 -7.88 2.76
C ALA A 43 5.32 -6.70 2.20
N TRP A 44 4.47 -6.06 3.01
CA TRP A 44 3.68 -4.92 2.54
C TRP A 44 4.61 -3.74 2.30
N ASP A 45 5.38 -3.36 3.32
CA ASP A 45 6.25 -2.19 3.28
C ASP A 45 7.37 -2.34 2.24
N ALA A 46 7.91 -3.55 2.10
CA ALA A 46 8.91 -3.85 1.07
C ALA A 46 8.34 -3.72 -0.35
N VAL A 47 7.07 -4.08 -0.57
CA VAL A 47 6.40 -3.91 -1.86
C VAL A 47 6.18 -2.42 -2.17
N GLU A 48 5.79 -1.60 -1.21
CA GLU A 48 5.64 -0.15 -1.42
C GLU A 48 6.96 0.50 -1.79
N ALA A 49 8.02 0.18 -1.06
CA ALA A 49 9.37 0.65 -1.35
C ALA A 49 9.82 0.22 -2.76
N ALA A 50 9.51 -1.01 -3.20
CA ALA A 50 9.78 -1.47 -4.55
C ALA A 50 8.97 -0.71 -5.63
N MET A 51 7.71 -0.35 -5.35
CA MET A 51 6.91 0.47 -6.26
C MET A 51 7.51 1.87 -6.43
N ALA A 52 7.95 2.51 -5.34
CA ALA A 52 8.63 3.81 -5.39
C ALA A 52 9.96 3.76 -6.16
N LEU A 53 10.75 2.70 -5.98
CA LEU A 53 11.96 2.46 -6.80
C LEU A 53 11.61 2.37 -8.29
N THR A 54 10.50 1.70 -8.63
CA THR A 54 10.03 1.59 -10.01
C THR A 54 9.65 2.96 -10.58
N VAL A 55 8.89 3.79 -9.84
CA VAL A 55 8.55 5.17 -10.24
C VAL A 55 9.82 5.99 -10.51
N GLY A 56 10.82 5.83 -9.65
CA GLY A 56 12.12 6.48 -9.75
C GLY A 56 13.06 5.95 -10.84
N GLY A 57 12.62 4.97 -11.63
CA GLY A 57 13.43 4.34 -12.69
C GLY A 57 14.54 3.42 -12.18
N ARG A 58 14.51 2.99 -10.91
CA ARG A 58 15.39 1.96 -10.33
C ARG A 58 14.75 0.58 -10.50
N VAL A 59 14.61 0.18 -11.76
CA VAL A 59 13.79 -0.97 -12.17
C VAL A 59 14.41 -2.29 -11.69
N GLU A 60 15.72 -2.42 -11.77
CA GLU A 60 16.46 -3.61 -11.35
C GLU A 60 16.39 -3.78 -9.82
N GLU A 61 16.58 -2.70 -9.07
CA GLU A 61 16.46 -2.68 -7.61
C GLU A 61 15.04 -3.04 -7.15
N ALA A 62 14.03 -2.44 -7.77
CA ALA A 62 12.63 -2.77 -7.52
C ALA A 62 12.33 -4.26 -7.77
N ALA A 63 12.82 -4.78 -8.89
CA ALA A 63 12.61 -6.17 -9.25
C ALA A 63 13.35 -7.14 -8.32
N ALA A 64 14.53 -6.77 -7.84
CA ALA A 64 15.29 -7.55 -6.86
C ALA A 64 14.54 -7.66 -5.51
N ALA A 65 13.85 -6.61 -5.08
CA ALA A 65 13.02 -6.65 -3.86
C ALA A 65 11.83 -7.63 -4.00
N LEU A 66 11.13 -7.60 -5.14
CA LEU A 66 10.02 -8.51 -5.40
C LEU A 66 10.49 -9.97 -5.58
N ASP A 67 11.65 -10.17 -6.23
CA ASP A 67 12.29 -11.49 -6.34
C ASP A 67 12.69 -12.03 -4.96
N TRP A 68 13.22 -11.18 -4.09
CA TRP A 68 13.63 -11.56 -2.74
C TRP A 68 12.46 -12.11 -1.93
N LEU A 69 11.30 -11.45 -2.02
CA LEU A 69 10.05 -11.92 -1.43
C LEU A 69 9.61 -13.24 -2.07
N GLY A 70 9.55 -13.31 -3.41
CA GLY A 70 9.13 -14.51 -4.13
C GLY A 70 9.98 -15.75 -3.78
N ALA A 71 11.29 -15.58 -3.60
CA ALA A 71 12.21 -16.64 -3.19
C ALA A 71 12.01 -17.12 -1.74
N ARG A 72 11.34 -16.34 -0.90
CA ARG A 72 11.11 -16.61 0.53
C ARG A 72 9.63 -16.81 0.89
N GLN A 73 8.77 -16.95 -0.11
CA GLN A 73 7.36 -17.28 0.08
C GLN A 73 7.21 -18.66 0.75
N LEU A 74 6.37 -18.73 1.78
CA LEU A 74 6.10 -19.97 2.51
C LEU A 74 5.31 -20.96 1.65
N PRO A 75 5.30 -22.27 2.00
CA PRO A 75 4.45 -23.27 1.34
C PRO A 75 2.97 -22.86 1.26
N SER A 76 2.46 -22.20 2.30
CA SER A 76 1.08 -21.67 2.37
C SER A 76 0.75 -20.64 1.29
N GLY A 77 1.75 -20.04 0.63
CA GLY A 77 1.57 -18.91 -0.29
C GLY A 77 1.70 -17.55 0.38
N GLY A 78 1.80 -17.51 1.71
CA GLY A 78 2.02 -16.27 2.46
C GLY A 78 3.49 -15.98 2.75
N PHE A 79 3.69 -14.97 3.57
CA PHE A 79 4.99 -14.52 4.06
C PHE A 79 4.99 -14.51 5.59
N PRO A 80 6.14 -14.76 6.24
CA PRO A 80 6.36 -14.35 7.61
C PRO A 80 5.98 -12.88 7.82
N SER A 81 5.39 -12.55 8.96
CA SER A 81 4.99 -11.18 9.28
C SER A 81 6.19 -10.28 9.56
N GLN A 82 7.36 -10.86 9.88
CA GLN A 82 8.57 -10.07 10.05
C GLN A 82 9.85 -10.85 9.76
N TRP A 83 10.78 -10.16 9.09
CA TRP A 83 12.20 -10.48 9.05
C TRP A 83 13.06 -9.37 9.67
N ARG A 84 14.27 -9.74 10.07
CA ARG A 84 15.38 -8.84 10.37
C ARG A 84 16.67 -9.46 9.87
N ASP A 85 17.45 -8.71 9.10
CA ASP A 85 18.72 -9.17 8.51
C ASP A 85 18.60 -10.53 7.80
N GLY A 86 17.48 -10.72 7.09
CA GLY A 86 17.16 -11.95 6.35
C GLY A 86 16.66 -13.12 7.20
N ALA A 87 16.70 -13.04 8.53
CA ALA A 87 16.17 -14.04 9.44
C ALA A 87 14.70 -13.76 9.79
N VAL A 88 13.88 -14.80 9.86
CA VAL A 88 12.48 -14.69 10.32
C VAL A 88 12.47 -14.43 11.82
N THR A 89 11.88 -13.31 12.23
CA THR A 89 11.71 -12.94 13.65
C THR A 89 10.27 -13.08 14.12
N ALA A 90 9.30 -12.98 13.21
CA ALA A 90 7.90 -13.29 13.46
C ALA A 90 7.36 -14.20 12.34
N PRO A 91 7.04 -15.47 12.63
CA PRO A 91 6.64 -16.45 11.61
C PRO A 91 5.14 -16.41 11.28
N GLY A 92 4.37 -15.47 11.86
CA GLY A 92 2.94 -15.33 11.59
C GLY A 92 2.70 -15.03 10.11
N VAL A 93 1.52 -15.39 9.59
CA VAL A 93 1.15 -15.12 8.20
C VAL A 93 -0.09 -14.24 8.20
N GLU A 94 0.04 -13.06 7.62
CA GLU A 94 -1.04 -12.07 7.52
C GLU A 94 -1.51 -11.97 6.07
N ALA A 95 -2.83 -11.90 5.88
CA ALA A 95 -3.44 -11.98 4.55
C ALA A 95 -2.99 -10.81 3.66
N ASN A 96 -2.95 -9.60 4.22
CA ASN A 96 -2.50 -8.38 3.57
C ASN A 96 -1.05 -8.49 3.06
N HIS A 97 -0.12 -8.97 3.90
CA HIS A 97 1.27 -9.19 3.48
C HIS A 97 1.35 -10.15 2.30
N ALA A 98 0.54 -11.21 2.28
CA ALA A 98 0.49 -12.15 1.17
C ALA A 98 -0.05 -11.47 -0.11
N GLY A 99 -1.25 -10.91 -0.05
CA GLY A 99 -1.97 -10.42 -1.23
C GLY A 99 -1.29 -9.21 -1.89
N TYR A 100 -0.69 -8.31 -1.12
CA TYR A 100 -0.18 -7.03 -1.62
C TYR A 100 0.95 -7.18 -2.67
N LEU A 101 1.63 -8.34 -2.71
CA LEU A 101 2.57 -8.68 -3.80
C LEU A 101 1.94 -8.53 -5.20
N ALA A 102 0.63 -8.82 -5.34
CA ALA A 102 -0.08 -8.65 -6.60
C ALA A 102 -0.12 -7.18 -7.07
N VAL A 103 -0.23 -6.24 -6.14
CA VAL A 103 -0.22 -4.80 -6.42
C VAL A 103 1.16 -4.38 -6.92
N GLY A 104 2.22 -4.76 -6.20
CA GLY A 104 3.60 -4.48 -6.61
C GLY A 104 3.97 -5.05 -7.98
N ALA A 105 3.59 -6.31 -8.24
CA ALA A 105 3.86 -6.97 -9.52
C ALA A 105 3.12 -6.29 -10.68
N LEU A 106 1.85 -5.92 -10.51
CA LEU A 106 1.09 -5.23 -11.54
C LEU A 106 1.60 -3.80 -11.75
N HIS A 107 1.89 -3.07 -10.66
CA HIS A 107 2.47 -1.73 -10.70
C HIS A 107 3.77 -1.74 -11.50
N HIS A 108 4.68 -2.65 -11.17
CA HIS A 108 5.94 -2.80 -11.89
C HIS A 108 5.70 -3.07 -13.38
N ALA A 109 4.80 -3.99 -13.71
CA ALA A 109 4.47 -4.33 -15.08
C ALA A 109 3.89 -3.15 -15.87
N LEU A 110 3.02 -2.35 -15.24
CA LEU A 110 2.43 -1.14 -15.85
C LEU A 110 3.48 -0.07 -16.16
N VAL A 111 4.34 0.25 -15.18
CA VAL A 111 5.34 1.31 -15.33
C VAL A 111 6.44 0.91 -16.33
N THR A 112 6.84 -0.36 -16.34
CA THR A 112 7.91 -0.86 -17.21
C THR A 112 7.43 -1.38 -18.56
N GLY A 113 6.12 -1.51 -18.77
CA GLY A 113 5.56 -2.13 -19.97
C GLY A 113 5.85 -3.63 -20.10
N THR A 114 6.20 -4.31 -19.00
CA THR A 114 6.45 -5.76 -18.99
C THR A 114 5.15 -6.55 -18.78
N SER A 115 5.19 -7.86 -19.05
CA SER A 115 4.02 -8.74 -18.92
C SER A 115 3.57 -8.96 -17.47
N GLY A 116 4.46 -8.77 -16.49
CA GLY A 116 4.23 -9.17 -15.10
C GLY A 116 4.38 -10.68 -14.83
N THR A 117 4.74 -11.49 -15.84
CA THR A 117 4.86 -12.95 -15.70
C THR A 117 5.94 -13.39 -14.70
N ARG A 118 6.96 -12.55 -14.44
CA ARG A 118 8.08 -12.83 -13.54
C ARG A 118 7.64 -13.29 -12.16
N TRP A 119 6.58 -12.69 -11.62
CA TRP A 119 6.06 -12.99 -10.29
C TRP A 119 4.70 -13.69 -10.32
N TRP A 120 4.28 -14.22 -11.47
CA TRP A 120 2.96 -14.85 -11.59
C TRP A 120 2.76 -15.99 -10.61
N THR A 121 3.73 -16.91 -10.49
CA THR A 121 3.64 -18.04 -9.56
C THR A 121 3.48 -17.59 -8.10
N PRO A 122 4.36 -16.73 -7.52
CA PRO A 122 4.17 -16.29 -6.15
C PRO A 122 2.88 -15.47 -5.97
N VAL A 123 2.50 -14.61 -6.92
CA VAL A 123 1.23 -13.87 -6.88
C VAL A 123 0.03 -14.83 -6.84
N SER A 124 0.00 -15.84 -7.71
CA SER A 124 -1.10 -16.81 -7.75
C SER A 124 -1.23 -17.53 -6.42
N ARG A 125 -0.12 -18.01 -5.84
CA ARG A 125 -0.14 -18.72 -4.55
C ARG A 125 -0.62 -17.82 -3.41
N ALA A 126 -0.21 -16.55 -3.41
CA ALA A 126 -0.64 -15.59 -2.40
C ALA A 126 -2.14 -15.29 -2.49
N LEU A 127 -2.68 -15.08 -3.70
CA LEU A 127 -4.10 -14.80 -3.87
C LEU A 127 -4.98 -16.04 -3.68
N ASP A 128 -4.49 -17.23 -4.01
CA ASP A 128 -5.16 -18.48 -3.66
C ASP A 128 -5.26 -18.66 -2.13
N LEU A 129 -4.22 -18.28 -1.38
CA LEU A 129 -4.28 -18.22 0.09
C LEU A 129 -5.33 -17.20 0.57
N VAL A 130 -5.29 -15.97 0.06
CA VAL A 130 -6.27 -14.91 0.42
C VAL A 130 -7.70 -15.38 0.17
N CYS A 131 -7.97 -16.04 -0.95
CA CYS A 131 -9.29 -16.59 -1.25
C CYS A 131 -9.70 -17.69 -0.26
N GLY A 132 -8.76 -18.56 0.14
CA GLY A 132 -8.96 -19.58 1.16
C GLY A 132 -9.21 -19.01 2.57
N MET A 133 -8.83 -17.75 2.81
CA MET A 133 -9.04 -17.04 4.07
C MET A 133 -10.36 -16.24 4.14
N GLN A 134 -11.21 -16.32 3.10
CA GLN A 134 -12.47 -15.58 3.08
C GLN A 134 -13.48 -16.15 4.09
N LEU A 135 -13.96 -15.28 4.99
CA LEU A 135 -14.93 -15.61 6.03
C LEU A 135 -16.36 -15.68 5.47
N PRO A 136 -17.33 -16.29 6.20
CA PRO A 136 -18.74 -16.25 5.84
C PRO A 136 -19.28 -14.82 5.69
N THR A 137 -18.77 -13.89 6.48
CA THR A 137 -19.10 -12.46 6.45
C THR A 137 -18.65 -11.76 5.17
N GLY A 138 -17.79 -12.39 4.35
CA GLY A 138 -17.24 -11.83 3.11
C GLY A 138 -15.88 -11.14 3.29
N GLY A 139 -15.56 -10.70 4.51
CA GLY A 139 -14.22 -10.23 4.87
C GLY A 139 -13.17 -11.35 4.78
N ILE A 140 -11.89 -10.98 4.80
CA ILE A 140 -10.78 -11.93 4.83
C ILE A 140 -10.23 -12.00 6.26
N GLY A 141 -10.05 -13.21 6.78
CA GLY A 141 -9.38 -13.42 8.08
C GLY A 141 -8.01 -12.74 8.06
N TRP A 142 -7.68 -11.96 9.08
CA TRP A 142 -6.50 -11.10 9.05
C TRP A 142 -5.19 -11.89 9.04
N ALA A 143 -5.16 -13.06 9.69
CA ALA A 143 -4.01 -13.92 9.80
C ALA A 143 -4.38 -15.41 9.75
N LEU A 144 -3.37 -16.25 9.55
CA LEU A 144 -3.49 -17.68 9.82
C LEU A 144 -3.24 -17.98 11.30
N ARG A 145 -4.05 -18.87 11.84
CA ARG A 145 -3.84 -19.50 13.15
C ARG A 145 -2.71 -20.55 13.06
N PRO A 146 -2.16 -21.01 14.21
CA PRO A 146 -1.09 -22.01 14.21
C PRO A 146 -1.45 -23.34 13.52
N ASP A 147 -2.73 -23.68 13.42
CA ASP A 147 -3.21 -24.88 12.70
C ASP A 147 -3.41 -24.67 11.19
N GLY A 148 -3.09 -23.47 10.68
CA GLY A 148 -3.24 -23.10 9.28
C GLY A 148 -4.66 -22.68 8.88
N THR A 149 -5.61 -22.61 9.83
CA THR A 149 -6.95 -22.06 9.56
C THR A 149 -6.96 -20.54 9.60
N PRO A 150 -7.87 -19.86 8.87
CA PRO A 150 -8.02 -18.42 8.97
C PRO A 150 -8.50 -18.00 10.36
N ASP A 151 -7.97 -16.90 10.87
CA ASP A 151 -8.55 -16.21 12.01
C ASP A 151 -9.97 -15.72 11.69
N ASP A 152 -10.87 -15.73 12.68
CA ASP A 152 -12.25 -15.31 12.53
C ASP A 152 -12.44 -13.79 12.57
N THR A 153 -11.37 -13.05 12.83
CA THR A 153 -11.34 -11.59 12.78
C THR A 153 -10.95 -11.11 11.38
N ALA A 154 -11.75 -10.22 10.79
CA ALA A 154 -11.37 -9.46 9.60
C ALA A 154 -11.08 -7.99 9.97
N LEU A 155 -10.05 -7.41 9.35
CA LEU A 155 -9.71 -6.00 9.50
C LEU A 155 -10.18 -5.22 8.26
N LEU A 156 -10.84 -4.08 8.45
CA LEU A 156 -11.39 -3.27 7.35
C LEU A 156 -10.29 -2.71 6.45
N THR A 157 -9.24 -2.14 7.04
CA THR A 157 -8.04 -1.67 6.34
C THR A 157 -7.42 -2.76 5.47
N GLY A 158 -7.06 -3.91 6.08
CA GLY A 158 -6.45 -5.02 5.36
C GLY A 158 -7.35 -5.61 4.27
N SER A 159 -8.66 -5.72 4.54
CA SER A 159 -9.65 -6.19 3.56
C SER A 159 -9.80 -5.24 2.37
N SER A 160 -9.73 -3.93 2.59
CA SER A 160 -9.78 -2.94 1.51
C SER A 160 -8.54 -3.01 0.61
N SER A 161 -7.35 -3.17 1.21
CA SER A 161 -6.10 -3.44 0.46
C SER A 161 -6.19 -4.75 -0.33
N LEU A 162 -6.73 -5.81 0.27
CA LEU A 162 -6.90 -7.11 -0.39
C LEU A 162 -7.89 -7.09 -1.56
N LEU A 163 -8.91 -6.22 -1.52
CA LEU A 163 -9.79 -6.01 -2.66
C LEU A 163 -9.01 -5.46 -3.87
N GLN A 164 -8.15 -4.47 -3.64
CA GLN A 164 -7.24 -3.94 -4.66
C GLN A 164 -6.27 -5.03 -5.14
N ALA A 165 -5.67 -5.80 -4.23
CA ALA A 165 -4.77 -6.89 -4.57
C ALA A 165 -5.42 -7.97 -5.45
N LEU A 166 -6.67 -8.38 -5.15
CA LEU A 166 -7.41 -9.34 -5.97
C LEU A 166 -7.69 -8.79 -7.37
N ARG A 167 -8.06 -7.51 -7.49
CA ARG A 167 -8.24 -6.81 -8.77
C ARG A 167 -6.93 -6.75 -9.56
N CYS A 168 -5.82 -6.45 -8.91
CA CYS A 168 -4.49 -6.48 -9.52
C CYS A 168 -4.11 -7.89 -10.00
N GLY A 169 -4.42 -8.91 -9.20
CA GLY A 169 -4.24 -10.31 -9.55
C GLY A 169 -5.03 -10.75 -10.78
N LEU A 170 -6.30 -10.34 -10.88
CA LEU A 170 -7.16 -10.62 -12.03
C LEU A 170 -6.61 -9.95 -13.30
N ALA A 171 -6.11 -8.71 -13.20
CA ALA A 171 -5.46 -8.03 -14.33
C ALA A 171 -4.16 -8.75 -14.76
N LEU A 172 -3.35 -9.24 -13.82
CA LEU A 172 -2.19 -10.09 -14.13
C LEU A 172 -2.61 -11.43 -14.77
N ALA A 173 -3.66 -12.07 -14.26
CA ALA A 173 -4.19 -13.32 -14.80
C ALA A 173 -4.57 -13.17 -16.28
N ALA A 174 -5.27 -12.09 -16.62
CA ALA A 174 -5.63 -11.76 -18.00
C ALA A 174 -4.39 -11.60 -18.90
N ARG A 175 -3.33 -10.94 -18.42
CA ARG A 175 -2.07 -10.75 -19.18
C ARG A 175 -1.34 -12.07 -19.46
N VAL A 176 -1.48 -13.06 -18.59
CA VAL A 176 -0.86 -14.39 -18.77
C VAL A 176 -1.81 -15.42 -19.40
N GLY A 177 -3.04 -15.01 -19.75
CA GLY A 177 -4.04 -15.88 -20.38
C GLY A 177 -4.72 -16.87 -19.41
N GLU A 178 -4.70 -16.60 -18.11
CA GLU A 178 -5.34 -17.44 -17.10
C GLU A 178 -6.66 -16.87 -16.59
N HIS A 179 -7.63 -17.75 -16.37
CA HIS A 179 -8.94 -17.40 -15.80
C HIS A 179 -9.00 -17.84 -14.33
N ARG A 180 -9.42 -16.94 -13.44
CA ARG A 180 -9.46 -17.17 -11.99
C ARG A 180 -10.85 -16.85 -11.40
N PRO A 181 -11.88 -17.67 -11.72
CA PRO A 181 -13.26 -17.38 -11.33
C PRO A 181 -13.48 -17.32 -9.82
N HIS A 182 -12.72 -18.09 -9.03
CA HIS A 182 -12.80 -18.02 -7.57
C HIS A 182 -12.26 -16.69 -7.03
N TRP A 183 -11.21 -16.12 -7.64
CA TRP A 183 -10.73 -14.78 -7.26
C TRP A 183 -11.78 -13.71 -7.54
N THR A 184 -12.44 -13.78 -8.71
CA THR A 184 -13.55 -12.87 -9.05
C THR A 184 -14.68 -12.95 -8.02
N ALA A 185 -15.09 -14.17 -7.63
CA ALA A 185 -16.12 -14.39 -6.62
C ALA A 185 -15.70 -13.86 -5.23
N THR A 186 -14.44 -14.08 -4.83
CA THR A 186 -13.90 -13.57 -3.58
C THR A 186 -13.88 -12.04 -3.58
N ALA A 187 -13.42 -11.40 -4.66
CA ALA A 187 -13.38 -9.95 -4.79
C ALA A 187 -14.79 -9.33 -4.71
N ALA A 188 -15.79 -9.94 -5.36
CA ALA A 188 -17.17 -9.47 -5.29
C ALA A 188 -17.74 -9.53 -3.86
N ARG A 189 -17.56 -10.66 -3.17
CA ARG A 189 -18.01 -10.80 -1.77
C ARG A 189 -17.29 -9.83 -0.81
N LEU A 190 -16.02 -9.54 -1.07
CA LEU A 190 -15.20 -8.62 -0.29
C LEU A 190 -15.63 -7.17 -0.52
N GLN A 191 -15.89 -6.80 -1.78
CA GLN A 191 -16.48 -5.51 -2.17
C GLN A 191 -17.79 -5.25 -1.41
N ASP A 192 -18.73 -6.20 -1.44
CA ASP A 192 -20.01 -6.07 -0.73
C ASP A 192 -19.82 -5.98 0.80
N ALA A 193 -18.82 -6.68 1.34
CA ALA A 193 -18.55 -6.63 2.78
C ALA A 193 -18.01 -5.25 3.19
N VAL A 194 -16.99 -4.74 2.49
CA VAL A 194 -16.36 -3.45 2.78
C VAL A 194 -17.33 -2.29 2.58
N ALA A 195 -18.16 -2.33 1.52
CA ALA A 195 -19.10 -1.24 1.22
C ALA A 195 -20.30 -1.21 2.17
N ASP A 196 -20.90 -2.37 2.46
CA ASP A 196 -22.26 -2.41 3.02
C ASP A 196 -22.35 -3.07 4.41
N ARG A 197 -21.26 -3.68 4.91
CA ARG A 197 -21.30 -4.50 6.14
C ARG A 197 -20.16 -4.16 7.11
N PRO A 198 -20.14 -2.94 7.70
CA PRO A 198 -19.10 -2.55 8.66
C PRO A 198 -19.00 -3.50 9.87
N ALA A 199 -20.11 -4.12 10.29
CA ALA A 199 -20.14 -5.11 11.38
C ALA A 199 -19.43 -6.44 11.05
N ALA A 200 -18.99 -6.65 9.81
CA ALA A 200 -18.18 -7.80 9.41
C ALA A 200 -16.71 -7.69 9.84
N PHE A 201 -16.28 -6.52 10.32
CA PHE A 201 -14.89 -6.21 10.65
C PHE A 201 -14.75 -5.84 12.13
N ALA A 202 -13.55 -6.04 12.67
CA ALA A 202 -13.21 -5.56 14.01
C ALA A 202 -13.28 -4.03 14.09
N ASP A 203 -13.75 -3.51 15.22
CA ASP A 203 -13.77 -2.07 15.45
C ASP A 203 -12.34 -1.53 15.65
N ARG A 204 -11.87 -0.82 14.64
CA ARG A 204 -10.61 -0.09 14.62
C ARG A 204 -10.86 1.36 14.22
N ALA A 205 -12.05 1.91 14.48
CA ALA A 205 -12.46 3.24 14.06
C ALA A 205 -11.58 4.38 14.60
N ARG A 206 -10.78 4.13 15.64
CA ARG A 206 -9.79 5.08 16.15
C ARG A 206 -8.53 5.21 15.27
N PHE A 207 -8.31 4.32 14.31
CA PHE A 207 -7.15 4.33 13.41
C PHE A 207 -7.56 4.93 12.07
N SER A 208 -6.76 5.86 11.53
CA SER A 208 -7.11 6.62 10.31
C SER A 208 -7.25 5.75 9.07
N MET A 209 -6.45 4.69 8.97
CA MET A 209 -6.52 3.75 7.85
C MET A 209 -7.93 3.18 7.69
N ASP A 210 -8.60 2.81 8.79
CA ASP A 210 -9.98 2.29 8.74
C ASP A 210 -10.97 3.31 8.17
N TRP A 211 -10.64 4.61 8.27
CA TRP A 211 -11.40 5.71 7.70
C TRP A 211 -11.23 5.85 6.18
N TYR A 212 -10.00 5.95 5.67
CA TYR A 212 -9.76 6.23 4.24
C TYR A 212 -9.51 4.99 3.36
N TYR A 213 -9.09 3.84 3.91
CA TYR A 213 -8.79 2.66 3.11
C TYR A 213 -9.97 2.11 2.28
N PRO A 214 -11.23 2.15 2.74
CA PRO A 214 -12.35 1.77 1.88
C PRO A 214 -12.43 2.59 0.58
N VAL A 215 -11.93 3.84 0.59
CA VAL A 215 -11.80 4.69 -0.60
C VAL A 215 -10.53 4.34 -1.37
N LEU A 216 -9.38 4.27 -0.70
CA LEU A 216 -8.08 3.96 -1.33
C LEU A 216 -8.08 2.59 -2.03
N GLY A 217 -8.63 1.56 -1.38
CA GLY A 217 -8.79 0.22 -1.94
C GLY A 217 -9.90 0.12 -3.01
N GLY A 218 -10.62 1.22 -3.26
CA GLY A 218 -11.61 1.33 -4.33
C GLY A 218 -12.91 0.60 -4.07
N ALA A 219 -13.26 0.32 -2.81
CA ALA A 219 -14.55 -0.25 -2.44
C ALA A 219 -15.65 0.83 -2.43
N LEU A 220 -15.33 2.02 -1.91
CA LEU A 220 -16.18 3.19 -1.92
C LEU A 220 -15.68 4.17 -2.98
N THR A 221 -16.58 4.60 -3.86
CA THR A 221 -16.29 5.55 -4.93
C THR A 221 -17.38 6.62 -5.02
N GLY A 222 -17.14 7.69 -5.78
CA GLY A 222 -18.13 8.74 -6.04
C GLY A 222 -18.69 9.37 -4.75
N PRO A 223 -20.01 9.62 -4.66
CA PRO A 223 -20.62 10.25 -3.49
C PRO A 223 -20.38 9.51 -2.16
N ALA A 224 -20.27 8.17 -2.19
CA ALA A 224 -20.01 7.39 -0.98
C ALA A 224 -18.59 7.62 -0.45
N ALA A 225 -17.60 7.74 -1.33
CA ALA A 225 -16.23 8.08 -0.96
C ALA A 225 -16.15 9.49 -0.34
N LEU A 226 -16.78 10.48 -0.98
CA LEU A 226 -16.81 11.86 -0.48
C LEU A 226 -17.46 11.94 0.91
N ALA A 227 -18.60 11.27 1.10
CA ALA A 227 -19.26 11.21 2.39
C ALA A 227 -18.41 10.52 3.46
N ARG A 228 -17.73 9.42 3.10
CA ARG A 228 -16.82 8.70 4.01
C ARG A 228 -15.68 9.58 4.49
N LEU A 229 -15.01 10.27 3.56
CA LEU A 229 -13.90 11.16 3.87
C LEU A 229 -14.38 12.35 4.73
N ALA A 230 -15.46 13.03 4.35
CA ALA A 230 -15.98 14.16 5.13
C ALA A 230 -16.34 13.80 6.58
N ALA A 231 -16.83 12.58 6.84
CA ALA A 231 -17.38 12.18 8.14
C ALA A 231 -16.37 12.11 9.30
N SER A 232 -15.07 11.98 9.03
CA SER A 232 -14.04 11.86 10.08
C SER A 232 -12.84 12.78 9.85
N TRP A 233 -13.00 13.79 8.98
CA TRP A 233 -11.95 14.74 8.64
C TRP A 233 -11.32 15.38 9.89
N ASP A 234 -12.12 16.04 10.73
CA ASP A 234 -11.63 16.77 11.90
C ASP A 234 -11.03 15.86 12.99
N ALA A 235 -11.39 14.58 13.00
CA ALA A 235 -10.83 13.62 13.95
C ALA A 235 -9.36 13.29 13.61
N PHE A 236 -9.04 13.21 12.32
CA PHE A 236 -7.75 12.70 11.86
C PHE A 236 -6.84 13.77 11.25
N VAL A 237 -7.38 14.73 10.50
CA VAL A 237 -6.59 15.77 9.84
C VAL A 237 -6.20 16.84 10.84
N VAL A 238 -4.90 17.15 10.86
CA VAL A 238 -4.29 18.22 11.63
C VAL A 238 -3.82 19.29 10.65
N PRO A 239 -4.48 20.46 10.60
CA PRO A 239 -4.16 21.50 9.63
C PRO A 239 -2.67 21.85 9.62
N GLY A 240 -2.07 21.82 8.42
CA GLY A 240 -0.66 22.12 8.20
C GLY A 240 0.35 21.08 8.68
N LEU A 241 -0.10 19.97 9.30
CA LEU A 241 0.79 18.93 9.82
C LEU A 241 0.58 17.56 9.17
N GLY A 242 -0.64 17.25 8.73
CA GLY A 242 -0.99 15.96 8.10
C GLY A 242 -2.03 15.18 8.90
N VAL A 243 -1.93 13.85 8.88
CA VAL A 243 -2.95 12.92 9.40
C VAL A 243 -2.46 12.21 10.65
N ARG A 244 -3.31 12.12 11.67
CA ARG A 244 -3.10 11.26 12.83
C ARG A 244 -3.22 9.79 12.43
N CYS A 245 -2.25 8.95 12.79
CA CYS A 245 -2.40 7.50 12.73
C CYS A 245 -3.50 6.99 13.70
N VAL A 246 -3.61 7.62 14.89
CA VAL A 246 -4.61 7.28 15.91
C VAL A 246 -5.32 8.55 16.39
N ALA A 247 -6.65 8.58 16.31
CA ALA A 247 -7.48 9.77 16.52
C ALA A 247 -7.27 10.45 17.89
N ASP A 248 -7.01 9.66 18.93
CA ASP A 248 -6.86 10.11 20.32
C ASP A 248 -5.41 10.43 20.70
N ARG A 249 -4.50 10.51 19.72
CA ARG A 249 -3.07 10.72 19.95
C ARG A 249 -2.56 11.99 19.29
N PRO A 250 -1.62 12.72 19.93
CA PRO A 250 -1.17 14.02 19.46
C PRO A 250 0.01 13.91 18.49
N TRP A 251 -0.03 12.95 17.57
CA TRP A 251 0.99 12.77 16.55
C TRP A 251 0.39 12.53 15.18
N VAL A 252 1.12 12.97 14.15
CA VAL A 252 0.83 12.72 12.74
C VAL A 252 1.91 11.82 12.14
N THR A 253 1.58 11.12 11.07
CA THR A 253 2.50 10.19 10.40
C THR A 253 2.54 10.45 8.90
N GLY A 254 3.73 10.29 8.31
CA GLY A 254 3.96 10.67 6.91
C GLY A 254 3.21 9.78 5.92
N ALA A 255 3.25 8.46 6.12
CA ALA A 255 2.62 7.51 5.20
C ALA A 255 1.10 7.64 5.21
N GLU A 256 0.44 7.64 6.38
CA GLU A 256 -1.02 7.79 6.45
C GLU A 256 -1.49 9.13 5.85
N THR A 257 -0.66 10.17 5.94
CA THR A 257 -0.95 11.44 5.26
C THR A 257 -0.90 11.30 3.73
N CYS A 258 0.10 10.59 3.21
CA CYS A 258 0.26 10.34 1.77
C CYS A 258 -0.79 9.36 1.22
N GLU A 259 -1.15 8.33 1.98
CA GLU A 259 -2.22 7.41 1.62
C GLU A 259 -3.59 8.11 1.62
N LEU A 260 -3.85 9.02 2.58
CA LEU A 260 -5.02 9.89 2.51
C LEU A 260 -4.99 10.76 1.25
N ALA A 261 -3.83 11.31 0.87
CA ALA A 261 -3.70 12.09 -0.37
C ALA A 261 -4.08 11.24 -1.60
N MET A 262 -3.64 9.98 -1.67
CA MET A 262 -4.04 9.05 -2.74
C MET A 262 -5.56 8.76 -2.70
N ALA A 263 -6.14 8.55 -1.52
CA ALA A 263 -7.58 8.35 -1.36
C ALA A 263 -8.41 9.58 -1.80
N LEU A 264 -7.92 10.78 -1.49
CA LEU A 264 -8.52 12.05 -1.91
C LEU A 264 -8.43 12.23 -3.42
N ALA A 265 -7.29 11.89 -4.03
CA ALA A 265 -7.13 11.90 -5.48
C ALA A 265 -8.12 10.93 -6.16
N ALA A 266 -8.25 9.71 -5.63
CA ALA A 266 -9.23 8.72 -6.10
C ALA A 266 -10.69 9.17 -5.95
N ALA A 267 -10.99 9.99 -4.94
CA ALA A 267 -12.30 10.59 -4.72
C ALA A 267 -12.55 11.85 -5.58
N GLY A 268 -11.59 12.27 -6.41
CA GLY A 268 -11.69 13.47 -7.24
C GLY A 268 -11.46 14.78 -6.47
N GLN A 269 -10.65 14.75 -5.42
CA GLN A 269 -10.30 15.92 -4.59
C GLN A 269 -8.79 16.25 -4.67
N PRO A 270 -8.24 16.58 -5.85
CA PRO A 270 -6.80 16.75 -6.07
C PRO A 270 -6.19 17.92 -5.29
N ASP A 271 -6.95 18.99 -5.04
CA ASP A 271 -6.47 20.15 -4.27
C ASP A 271 -6.26 19.77 -2.80
N ALA A 272 -7.24 19.10 -2.19
CA ALA A 272 -7.15 18.60 -0.81
C ALA A 272 -6.04 17.56 -0.66
N ALA A 273 -5.87 16.70 -1.67
CA ALA A 273 -4.78 15.73 -1.71
C ALA A 273 -3.40 16.41 -1.77
N THR A 274 -3.26 17.43 -2.61
CA THR A 274 -2.04 18.25 -2.71
C THR A 274 -1.74 18.96 -1.39
N GLU A 275 -2.76 19.46 -0.69
CA GLU A 275 -2.63 20.06 0.64
C GLU A 275 -2.07 19.05 1.65
N GLN A 276 -2.53 17.79 1.65
CA GLN A 276 -1.99 16.77 2.55
C GLN A 276 -0.52 16.44 2.24
N LEU A 277 -0.18 16.28 0.96
CA LEU A 277 1.22 16.05 0.58
C LEU A 277 2.11 17.24 0.96
N ALA A 278 1.63 18.48 0.83
CA ALA A 278 2.34 19.68 1.26
C ALA A 278 2.50 19.74 2.79
N ALA A 279 1.42 19.45 3.52
CA ALA A 279 1.38 19.50 4.98
C ALA A 279 2.39 18.55 5.62
N MET A 280 2.67 17.39 5.02
CA MET A 280 3.61 16.44 5.60
C MET A 280 5.08 16.83 5.39
N GLN A 281 5.42 17.73 4.45
CA GLN A 281 6.82 17.96 4.02
C GLN A 281 7.77 18.44 5.14
N HIS A 282 7.25 18.88 6.30
CA HIS A 282 8.07 19.12 7.49
C HIS A 282 8.82 17.87 8.00
N LEU A 283 8.35 16.67 7.65
CA LEU A 283 9.01 15.39 7.99
C LEU A 283 10.20 15.07 7.08
N ARG A 284 10.43 15.83 6.00
CA ARG A 284 11.52 15.57 5.06
C ARG A 284 12.87 15.80 5.73
N HIS A 285 13.78 14.84 5.57
CA HIS A 285 15.16 14.95 6.02
C HIS A 285 16.09 15.41 4.88
N ASP A 286 17.26 15.96 5.23
CA ASP A 286 18.22 16.58 4.28
C ASP A 286 18.76 15.60 3.22
N ASP A 287 18.80 14.31 3.51
CA ASP A 287 19.22 13.26 2.57
C ASP A 287 18.09 12.77 1.65
N GLY A 288 16.89 13.36 1.76
CA GLY A 288 15.71 13.02 0.96
C GLY A 288 14.85 11.90 1.55
N GLY A 289 15.28 11.28 2.65
CA GLY A 289 14.42 10.42 3.45
C GLY A 289 13.35 11.21 4.22
N TYR A 290 12.50 10.50 4.95
CA TYR A 290 11.44 11.10 5.75
C TYR A 290 11.36 10.46 7.12
N TRP A 291 11.13 11.27 8.14
CA TRP A 291 10.78 10.77 9.47
C TRP A 291 9.40 10.12 9.44
N THR A 292 9.23 9.01 10.17
CA THR A 292 7.95 8.28 10.22
C THR A 292 6.81 9.13 10.78
N GLY A 293 7.07 9.91 11.84
CA GLY A 293 6.03 10.68 12.52
C GLY A 293 6.54 11.84 13.36
N TYR A 294 5.59 12.67 13.76
CA TYR A 294 5.81 13.90 14.51
C TYR A 294 4.74 14.10 15.59
N VAL A 295 5.19 14.34 16.82
CA VAL A 295 4.37 14.58 18.01
C VAL A 295 4.23 16.08 18.20
N PHE A 296 3.12 16.64 17.74
CA PHE A 296 2.92 18.09 17.75
C PHE A 296 2.63 18.68 19.15
N ALA A 297 2.27 17.84 20.12
CA ALA A 297 2.19 18.28 21.52
C ALA A 297 3.57 18.58 22.13
N ASP A 298 4.61 17.91 21.63
CA ASP A 298 5.97 17.96 22.18
C ASP A 298 6.98 18.61 21.22
N ASP A 299 6.55 19.04 20.03
CA ASP A 299 7.39 19.56 18.94
C ASP A 299 8.59 18.63 18.64
N ALA A 300 8.30 17.33 18.49
CA ALA A 300 9.32 16.29 18.42
C ALA A 300 9.05 15.23 17.36
N VAL A 301 10.11 14.77 16.70
CA VAL A 301 10.06 13.57 15.85
C VAL A 301 9.93 12.32 16.71
N TRP A 302 8.92 11.50 16.42
CA TRP A 302 8.77 10.18 17.02
C TRP A 302 7.88 9.27 16.16
N PRO A 303 8.28 8.00 15.93
CA PRO A 303 9.56 7.41 16.32
C PRO A 303 10.73 8.07 15.58
N VAL A 304 11.93 8.00 16.15
CA VAL A 304 13.17 8.52 15.53
C VAL A 304 13.67 7.51 14.50
N GLU A 305 12.85 7.30 13.48
CA GLU A 305 13.01 6.31 12.43
C GLU A 305 12.74 6.97 11.09
N ARG A 306 13.52 6.59 10.07
CA ARG A 306 13.33 7.04 8.70
C ARG A 306 13.07 5.83 7.84
N THR A 307 11.81 5.54 7.63
CA THR A 307 11.39 4.28 7.02
C THR A 307 11.27 4.39 5.51
N THR A 308 11.71 3.36 4.81
CA THR A 308 11.57 3.23 3.35
C THR A 308 10.12 3.30 2.89
N TRP A 309 9.17 2.75 3.67
CA TRP A 309 7.74 2.79 3.33
C TRP A 309 7.12 4.18 3.50
N THR A 310 7.52 4.99 4.50
CA THR A 310 7.07 6.39 4.57
C THR A 310 7.59 7.18 3.37
N ALA A 311 8.87 7.02 3.03
CA ALA A 311 9.45 7.62 1.82
C ALA A 311 8.76 7.13 0.54
N ALA A 312 8.38 5.86 0.48
CA ALA A 312 7.67 5.28 -0.66
C ALA A 312 6.28 5.88 -0.82
N ALA A 313 5.51 6.02 0.26
CA ALA A 313 4.19 6.63 0.25
C ALA A 313 4.23 8.06 -0.32
N VAL A 314 5.28 8.84 -0.02
CA VAL A 314 5.51 10.17 -0.62
C VAL A 314 5.66 10.09 -2.14
N VAL A 315 6.52 9.18 -2.62
CA VAL A 315 6.76 9.00 -4.07
C VAL A 315 5.50 8.55 -4.78
N LEU A 316 4.73 7.62 -4.19
CA LEU A 316 3.49 7.10 -4.76
C LEU A 316 2.37 8.16 -4.75
N ALA A 317 2.25 8.96 -3.70
CA ALA A 317 1.30 10.08 -3.66
C ALA A 317 1.66 11.16 -4.69
N ALA A 318 2.96 11.47 -4.86
CA ALA A 318 3.40 12.39 -5.90
C ALA A 318 3.08 11.85 -7.31
N ASP A 319 3.30 10.55 -7.56
CA ASP A 319 2.93 9.92 -8.83
C ASP A 319 1.42 9.92 -9.07
N ALA A 320 0.63 9.63 -8.04
CA ALA A 320 -0.83 9.68 -8.09
C ALA A 320 -1.37 11.07 -8.43
N LEU A 321 -0.76 12.14 -7.89
CA LEU A 321 -1.16 13.53 -8.14
C LEU A 321 -0.68 14.04 -9.50
N ALA A 322 0.53 13.67 -9.91
CA ALA A 322 1.11 14.12 -11.18
C ALA A 322 0.63 13.30 -12.38
N GLY A 323 0.19 12.05 -12.15
CA GLY A 323 -0.09 11.08 -13.21
C GLY A 323 1.16 10.79 -14.05
N ALA A 324 2.34 10.78 -13.44
CA ALA A 324 3.61 10.72 -14.18
C ALA A 324 3.90 9.33 -14.74
N THR A 325 3.42 8.27 -14.09
CA THR A 325 3.51 6.90 -14.58
C THR A 325 2.14 6.24 -14.76
N PRO A 326 2.04 5.19 -15.61
CA PRO A 326 0.84 4.35 -15.68
C PRO A 326 0.48 3.64 -14.36
N GLY A 327 1.41 3.55 -13.41
CA GLY A 327 1.18 2.95 -12.09
C GLY A 327 0.21 3.76 -11.22
N ALA A 328 0.16 5.08 -11.40
CA ALA A 328 -0.73 5.99 -10.69
C ALA A 328 -2.22 5.58 -10.75
N ALA A 329 -2.65 4.97 -11.87
CA ALA A 329 -4.02 4.53 -12.07
C ALA A 329 -4.47 3.45 -11.07
N LEU A 330 -3.53 2.67 -10.51
CA LEU A 330 -3.86 1.66 -9.49
C LEU A 330 -4.45 2.28 -8.21
N PHE A 331 -4.06 3.51 -7.90
CA PHE A 331 -4.49 4.22 -6.70
C PHE A 331 -5.60 5.24 -6.98
N THR A 332 -5.64 5.79 -8.20
CA THR A 332 -6.54 6.91 -8.54
C THR A 332 -7.76 6.51 -9.35
N ASP A 333 -7.76 5.35 -10.01
CA ASP A 333 -8.89 4.87 -10.81
C ASP A 333 -9.29 3.45 -10.39
N PRO A 334 -10.19 3.31 -9.41
CA PRO A 334 -10.76 2.02 -9.02
C PRO A 334 -11.43 1.25 -10.18
N ALA A 335 -11.88 1.94 -11.23
CA ALA A 335 -12.50 1.32 -12.40
C ALA A 335 -11.48 0.80 -13.43
N PHE A 336 -10.24 1.29 -13.39
CA PHE A 336 -9.14 0.83 -14.24
C PHE A 336 -8.95 -0.70 -14.19
N LEU A 337 -9.11 -1.28 -13.00
CA LEU A 337 -8.98 -2.72 -12.78
C LEU A 337 -10.32 -3.50 -12.91
N ALA A 338 -11.45 -2.79 -13.00
CA ALA A 338 -12.77 -3.38 -13.17
C ALA A 338 -13.16 -3.57 -14.65
N ALA A 339 -12.41 -2.97 -15.58
CA ALA A 339 -12.61 -3.16 -17.00
C ALA A 339 -12.26 -4.62 -17.37
N GLU A 340 -13.28 -5.44 -17.60
CA GLU A 340 -13.09 -6.73 -18.26
C GLU A 340 -12.28 -6.54 -19.55
N PRO A 341 -11.31 -7.42 -19.86
CA PRO A 341 -10.70 -7.40 -21.18
C PRO A 341 -11.82 -7.66 -22.20
N ARG A 342 -12.06 -6.67 -23.06
CA ARG A 342 -12.93 -6.82 -24.24
C ARG A 342 -12.35 -7.84 -25.22
#